data_AF-A0A2V2AUH5-F1
#
_entry.id   AF-A0A2V2AUH5-F1
#
_cell.length_a   1.000
_cell.length_b   1.000
_cell.length_c   1.000
_cell.angle_alpha   90.00
_cell.angle_beta   90.00
_cell.angle_gamma   90.00
#
_symmetry.space_group_name_H-M   'P 1'
#
loop_
_entity.id
_entity.type
_entity.pdbx_description
1 polymer ?
#
loop_
_entity_poly.entity_id
_entity_poly.type
_entity_poly.pdbx_seq_one_letter_code
_entity_poly.pdbx_strand_id
1 'polypeptide(L)'
;MSAEAARERDAAGLPYVAEHRIPGREAPLEVRLVSWQQHHVGLWIYDECGRRTHEVDYRLLEEDRLLDRQTRIWAYAGPEVPEFDERASRTTVTLGPEGRARVRREPQGSKGGATITTAEVTDKQRWLKRPDFGRWPVFSREVHGLTEPVTVREAAGAHQGSDAEPADRWRAPRPGEPGPLDELFRPGTRMTTSYQPEMTVVEPVRSGTLNVPSGLLGIDCPLDGRGPRLTVAVPPGEYPLEEARISFGYDCMYDQRWVDRTETTAVRLCVSETPAAYWEMAMAPEDDPRLLGEGEVYCFSTDGATGAFADAREWGALQQLFDRGMEAGDPDAGDPDPSGADADPLSMFLMRTREPASGAELAAFAVSSDGGHPVWVGRSADGDVVGVVVLVDGMPALVAP
;
A
#
# COMPACT_ATOMS: atom_id res chain seq x y z
N MET A 1 14.53 12.20 28.53
CA MET A 1 14.59 10.76 28.86
C MET A 1 16.04 10.40 29.16
N SER A 2 16.30 9.67 30.24
CA SER A 2 17.66 9.21 30.58
C SER A 2 18.07 7.99 29.73
N ALA A 3 19.37 7.68 29.67
CA ALA A 3 19.86 6.48 29.00
C ALA A 3 19.35 5.18 29.65
N GLU A 4 19.15 5.20 30.97
CA GLU A 4 18.57 4.07 31.71
C GLU A 4 17.11 3.83 31.33
N ALA A 5 16.29 4.88 31.29
CA ALA A 5 14.90 4.76 30.81
C ALA A 5 14.83 4.29 29.35
N ALA A 6 15.75 4.73 28.49
CA ALA A 6 15.83 4.22 27.12
C ALA A 6 16.20 2.73 27.06
N ARG A 7 17.10 2.27 27.95
CA ARG A 7 17.50 0.86 28.06
C ARG A 7 16.36 -0.02 28.56
N GLU A 8 15.59 0.44 29.54
CA GLU A 8 14.38 -0.25 30.01
C GLU A 8 13.34 -0.38 28.89
N ARG A 9 13.14 0.68 28.11
CA ARG A 9 12.22 0.67 26.95
C ARG A 9 12.71 -0.28 25.86
N ASP A 10 14.00 -0.27 25.54
CA ASP A 10 14.60 -1.20 24.60
C ASP A 10 14.37 -2.66 25.02
N ALA A 11 14.62 -2.99 26.29
CA ALA A 11 14.38 -4.33 26.83
C ALA A 11 12.89 -4.72 26.80
N ALA A 12 11.98 -3.76 27.04
CA ALA A 12 10.54 -3.97 26.94
C ALA A 12 10.03 -3.97 25.48
N GLY A 13 10.88 -3.64 24.51
CA GLY A 13 10.52 -3.48 23.10
C GLY A 13 9.70 -2.23 22.76
N LEU A 14 9.62 -1.29 23.70
CA LEU A 14 8.82 -0.07 23.58
C LEU A 14 9.54 1.00 22.74
N PRO A 15 8.79 1.92 22.07
CA PRO A 15 9.37 2.95 21.22
C PRO A 15 10.36 3.87 21.95
N TYR A 16 11.55 4.10 21.42
CA TYR A 16 12.48 5.11 21.93
C TYR A 16 13.26 5.79 20.79
N VAL A 17 13.91 6.91 21.09
CA VAL A 17 14.73 7.65 20.12
C VAL A 17 16.16 7.72 20.65
N ALA A 18 17.14 7.46 19.78
CA ALA A 18 18.55 7.63 20.07
C ALA A 18 19.17 8.65 19.10
N GLU A 19 19.62 9.79 19.63
CA GLU A 19 20.33 10.82 18.88
C GLU A 19 21.84 10.66 19.10
N HIS A 20 22.61 10.69 18.01
CA HIS A 20 24.06 10.82 18.07
C HIS A 20 24.45 12.18 17.53
N ARG A 21 25.38 12.83 18.23
CA ARG A 21 25.81 14.19 17.93
C ARG A 21 27.32 14.30 18.10
N ILE A 22 27.94 15.10 17.24
CA ILE A 22 29.35 15.49 17.41
C ILE A 22 29.39 16.66 18.42
N PRO A 23 30.23 16.61 19.46
CA PRO A 23 30.37 17.73 20.38
C PRO A 23 30.63 19.06 19.66
N GLY A 24 29.84 20.09 19.99
CA GLY A 24 29.93 21.40 19.35
C GLY A 24 29.14 21.56 18.04
N ARG A 25 28.56 20.47 17.49
CA ARG A 25 27.65 20.55 16.34
C ARG A 25 26.20 20.76 16.80
N GLU A 26 25.52 21.71 16.18
CA GLU A 26 24.12 22.02 16.46
C GLU A 26 23.14 21.01 15.84
N ALA A 27 23.41 20.56 14.62
CA ALA A 27 22.64 19.50 13.99
C ALA A 27 23.01 18.12 14.58
N PRO A 28 22.04 17.19 14.71
CA PRO A 28 22.36 15.79 14.96
C PRO A 28 23.24 15.24 13.84
N LEU A 29 23.99 14.19 14.15
CA LEU A 29 24.74 13.43 13.14
C LEU A 29 23.84 12.31 12.58
N GLU A 30 23.21 11.56 13.47
CA GLU A 30 22.24 10.53 13.13
C GLU A 30 21.17 10.41 14.24
N VAL A 31 19.94 10.10 13.84
CA VAL A 31 18.81 9.84 14.73
C VAL A 31 18.26 8.45 14.43
N ARG A 32 18.01 7.66 15.48
CA ARG A 32 17.35 6.35 15.36
C ARG A 32 16.00 6.35 16.07
N LEU A 33 15.01 5.76 15.43
CA LEU A 33 13.65 5.56 15.92
C LEU A 33 13.43 4.05 16.09
N VAL A 34 13.46 3.54 17.32
CA VAL A 34 13.48 2.08 17.58
C VAL A 34 12.21 1.63 18.28
N SER A 35 11.49 0.67 17.70
CA SER A 35 10.31 0.02 18.29
C SER A 35 10.32 -1.48 17.96
N TRP A 36 10.81 -2.30 18.90
CA TRP A 36 10.93 -3.74 18.67
C TRP A 36 9.58 -4.44 18.64
N GLN A 37 8.62 -4.00 19.47
CA GLN A 37 7.24 -4.51 19.45
C GLN A 37 6.55 -4.27 18.11
N GLN A 38 6.95 -3.22 17.38
CA GLN A 38 6.40 -2.88 16.06
C GLN A 38 7.36 -3.26 14.93
N HIS A 39 8.38 -4.07 15.22
CA HIS A 39 9.35 -4.59 14.24
C HIS A 39 10.06 -3.52 13.40
N HIS A 40 10.26 -2.31 13.94
CA HIS A 40 10.73 -1.16 13.16
C HIS A 40 11.95 -0.47 13.78
N VAL A 41 12.91 -0.13 12.91
CA VAL A 41 14.00 0.79 13.22
C VAL A 41 14.15 1.80 12.07
N GLY A 42 13.85 3.06 12.33
CA GLY A 42 14.14 4.16 11.42
C GLY A 42 15.53 4.73 11.71
N LEU A 43 16.28 5.08 10.68
CA LEU A 43 17.57 5.78 10.78
C LEU A 43 17.57 7.00 9.87
N TRP A 44 17.93 8.15 10.43
CA TRP A 44 18.11 9.40 9.71
C TRP A 44 19.56 9.86 9.85
N ILE A 45 20.16 10.30 8.75
CA ILE A 45 21.53 10.86 8.73
C ILE A 45 21.47 12.29 8.21
N TYR A 46 22.17 13.20 8.88
CA TYR A 46 22.07 14.64 8.65
C TYR A 46 23.39 15.23 8.15
N ASP A 47 23.30 16.18 7.21
CA ASP A 47 24.45 16.99 6.81
C ASP A 47 24.74 18.15 7.78
N GLU A 48 25.81 18.90 7.52
CA GLU A 48 26.26 20.02 8.36
C GLU A 48 25.22 21.15 8.47
N CYS A 49 24.33 21.28 7.48
CA CYS A 49 23.21 22.22 7.48
C CYS A 49 22.01 21.69 8.28
N GLY A 50 22.08 20.48 8.82
CA GLY A 50 21.00 19.85 9.57
C GLY A 50 19.89 19.28 8.70
N ARG A 51 20.15 19.00 7.42
CA ARG A 51 19.19 18.40 6.49
C ARG A 51 19.39 16.88 6.43
N ARG A 52 18.30 16.11 6.36
CA ARG A 52 18.35 14.66 6.14
C ARG A 52 18.90 14.35 4.75
N THR A 53 20.02 13.65 4.73
CA THR A 53 20.60 13.11 3.50
C THR A 53 20.23 11.66 3.29
N HIS A 54 19.95 10.92 4.37
CA HIS A 54 19.54 9.52 4.31
C HIS A 54 18.36 9.27 5.26
N GLU A 55 17.45 8.43 4.81
CA GLU A 55 16.40 7.80 5.60
C GLU A 55 16.44 6.31 5.29
N VAL A 56 16.63 5.49 6.32
CA VAL A 56 16.64 4.04 6.22
C VAL A 56 15.55 3.45 7.09
N ASP A 57 14.75 2.59 6.49
CA ASP A 57 13.66 1.82 7.12
C ASP A 57 14.11 0.37 7.28
N TYR A 58 14.38 -0.02 8.52
CA TYR A 58 14.72 -1.39 8.88
C TYR A 58 13.53 -2.13 9.49
N ARG A 59 13.32 -3.38 9.07
CA ARG A 59 12.26 -4.26 9.58
C ARG A 59 12.80 -5.51 10.27
N LEU A 60 12.38 -5.74 11.51
CA LEU A 60 12.74 -6.94 12.27
C LEU A 60 11.83 -8.10 11.85
N LEU A 61 12.23 -8.80 10.79
CA LEU A 61 11.45 -9.90 10.22
C LEU A 61 11.76 -11.24 10.90
N GLU A 62 12.97 -11.38 11.43
CA GLU A 62 13.45 -12.54 12.18
C GLU A 62 13.96 -12.09 13.56
N GLU A 63 14.05 -13.02 14.53
CA GLU A 63 14.34 -12.71 15.93
C GLU A 63 15.57 -11.80 16.14
N ASP A 64 16.62 -11.98 15.32
CA ASP A 64 17.88 -11.24 15.43
C ASP A 64 18.34 -10.59 14.12
N ARG A 65 17.47 -10.48 13.09
CA ARG A 65 17.84 -9.88 11.79
C ARG A 65 16.87 -8.80 11.34
N LEU A 66 17.46 -7.65 11.00
CA LEU A 66 16.82 -6.47 10.43
C LEU A 66 17.02 -6.44 8.92
N LEU A 67 15.94 -6.41 8.16
CA LEU A 67 15.97 -6.15 6.72
C LEU A 67 16.10 -4.65 6.49
N ASP A 68 17.06 -4.19 5.68
CA ASP A 68 17.05 -2.84 5.10
C ASP A 68 15.97 -2.76 4.02
N ARG A 69 14.71 -2.56 4.43
CA ARG A 69 13.56 -2.57 3.53
C ARG A 69 13.69 -1.47 2.49
N GLN A 70 14.02 -0.26 2.95
CA GLN A 70 14.08 0.90 2.09
C GLN A 70 15.11 1.92 2.58
N THR A 71 15.99 2.33 1.68
CA THR A 71 16.92 3.43 1.87
C THR A 71 16.59 4.55 0.87
N ARG A 72 16.33 5.75 1.37
CA ARG A 72 16.16 6.99 0.59
C ARG A 72 17.36 7.89 0.81
N ILE A 73 17.91 8.38 -0.29
CA ILE A 73 19.11 9.22 -0.31
C ILE A 73 18.78 10.50 -1.06
N TRP A 74 19.05 11.65 -0.43
CA TRP A 74 18.93 12.97 -1.05
C TRP A 74 20.32 13.56 -1.27
N ALA A 75 20.53 14.11 -2.47
CA ALA A 75 21.70 14.91 -2.79
C ALA A 75 21.26 16.34 -3.11
N TYR A 76 21.61 17.26 -2.22
CA TYR A 76 21.33 18.69 -2.33
C TYR A 76 22.43 19.38 -3.15
N ALA A 77 22.04 20.25 -4.08
CA ALA A 77 22.97 20.91 -5.01
C ALA A 77 23.89 21.95 -4.33
N GLY A 78 23.50 22.46 -3.16
CA GLY A 78 24.23 23.47 -2.40
C GLY A 78 23.63 23.65 -1.00
N PRO A 79 24.30 24.37 -0.08
CA PRO A 79 23.84 24.61 1.29
C PRO A 79 22.53 25.43 1.37
N GLU A 80 22.20 26.21 0.35
CA GLU A 80 20.99 27.03 0.24
C GLU A 80 19.72 26.23 -0.08
N VAL A 81 19.88 25.00 -0.59
CA VAL A 81 18.75 24.15 -0.97
C VAL A 81 18.07 23.62 0.30
N PRO A 82 16.76 23.80 0.49
CA PRO A 82 16.08 23.32 1.69
C PRO A 82 16.04 21.79 1.74
N GLU A 83 15.85 21.25 2.95
CA GLU A 83 15.53 19.83 3.13
C GLU A 83 14.30 19.48 2.27
N PHE A 84 14.40 18.37 1.53
CA PHE A 84 13.36 17.85 0.64
C PHE A 84 12.92 18.77 -0.50
N ASP A 85 13.79 19.67 -0.98
CA ASP A 85 13.53 20.40 -2.21
C ASP A 85 13.09 19.45 -3.34
N GLU A 86 11.99 19.79 -4.03
CA GLU A 86 11.39 18.96 -5.08
C GLU A 86 12.34 18.69 -6.26
N ARG A 87 13.40 19.50 -6.42
CA ARG A 87 14.43 19.35 -7.45
C ARG A 87 15.68 18.63 -6.96
N ALA A 88 15.80 18.35 -5.66
CA ALA A 88 16.94 17.62 -5.12
C ALA A 88 16.98 16.20 -5.70
N SER A 89 18.17 15.77 -6.12
CA SER A 89 18.34 14.41 -6.65
C SER A 89 18.01 13.41 -5.55
N ARG A 90 17.22 12.39 -5.91
CA ARG A 90 16.77 11.35 -4.98
C ARG A 90 17.08 9.97 -5.52
N THR A 91 17.62 9.11 -4.67
CA THR A 91 17.74 7.67 -4.95
C THR A 91 16.98 6.90 -3.88
N THR A 92 16.13 5.98 -4.30
CA THR A 92 15.43 5.04 -3.42
C THR A 92 15.87 3.63 -3.75
N VAL A 93 16.38 2.92 -2.77
CA VAL A 93 16.68 1.49 -2.84
C VAL A 93 15.62 0.78 -2.01
N THR A 94 15.01 -0.26 -2.56
CA THR A 94 14.05 -1.11 -1.85
C THR A 94 14.53 -2.55 -1.96
N LEU A 95 14.66 -3.25 -0.84
CA LEU A 95 15.11 -4.64 -0.79
C LEU A 95 13.99 -5.52 -0.24
N GLY A 96 13.73 -6.61 -0.96
CA GLY A 96 12.78 -7.62 -0.52
C GLY A 96 13.45 -8.80 0.22
N PRO A 97 12.71 -9.51 1.09
CA PRO A 97 13.20 -10.71 1.78
C PRO A 97 13.53 -11.87 0.83
N GLU A 98 13.12 -11.80 -0.43
CA GLU A 98 13.47 -12.73 -1.51
C GLU A 98 14.85 -12.49 -2.13
N GLY A 99 15.50 -11.35 -1.82
CA GLY A 99 16.84 -11.02 -2.33
C GLY A 99 16.83 -10.16 -3.57
N ARG A 100 15.68 -9.64 -3.99
CA ARG A 100 15.58 -8.68 -5.09
C ARG A 100 15.68 -7.25 -4.57
N ALA A 101 16.47 -6.45 -5.25
CA ALA A 101 16.58 -5.01 -5.04
C ALA A 101 15.90 -4.26 -6.19
N ARG A 102 15.19 -3.19 -5.87
CA ARG A 102 14.69 -2.19 -6.81
C ARG A 102 15.37 -0.85 -6.51
N VAL A 103 16.01 -0.25 -7.51
CA VAL A 103 16.66 1.05 -7.39
C VAL A 103 15.93 2.05 -8.28
N ARG A 104 15.31 3.06 -7.68
CA ARG A 104 14.68 4.18 -8.37
C ARG A 104 15.56 5.41 -8.22
N ARG A 105 15.99 5.99 -9.35
CA ARG A 105 16.82 7.20 -9.40
C ARG A 105 16.04 8.34 -10.04
N GLU A 106 16.02 9.48 -9.37
CA GLU A 106 15.37 10.72 -9.79
C GLU A 106 16.41 11.85 -9.75
N PRO A 107 17.23 12.02 -10.80
CA PRO A 107 18.33 12.97 -10.80
C PRO A 107 17.91 14.43 -10.64
N GLN A 108 16.65 14.76 -10.95
CA GLN A 108 16.06 16.10 -10.86
C GLN A 108 14.88 16.14 -9.86
N GLY A 109 14.88 15.23 -8.89
CA GLY A 109 13.83 15.10 -7.89
C GLY A 109 12.46 14.74 -8.48
N SER A 110 11.39 15.14 -7.80
CA SER A 110 10.00 14.82 -8.19
C SER A 110 9.51 15.58 -9.43
N LYS A 111 10.26 16.59 -9.89
CA LYS A 111 9.95 17.35 -11.12
C LYS A 111 10.56 16.75 -12.39
N GLY A 112 11.41 15.73 -12.27
CA GLY A 112 12.09 15.09 -13.38
C GLY A 112 11.60 13.69 -13.70
N GLY A 113 12.25 13.07 -14.68
CA GLY A 113 12.07 11.65 -14.96
C GLY A 113 12.70 10.74 -13.91
N ALA A 114 12.24 9.50 -13.85
CA ALA A 114 12.79 8.46 -12.99
C ALA A 114 13.31 7.29 -13.81
N THR A 115 14.41 6.68 -13.38
CA THR A 115 14.90 5.39 -13.91
C THR A 115 14.77 4.34 -12.82
N ILE A 116 14.25 3.17 -13.18
CA ILE A 116 14.07 2.04 -12.26
C ILE A 116 14.90 0.87 -12.79
N THR A 117 15.74 0.29 -11.94
CA THR A 117 16.49 -0.94 -12.22
C THR A 117 16.24 -1.98 -11.13
N THR A 118 16.39 -3.26 -11.48
CA THR A 118 16.32 -4.35 -10.50
C THR A 118 17.60 -5.20 -10.54
N ALA A 119 18.01 -5.71 -9.38
CA ALA A 119 19.17 -6.59 -9.26
C ALA A 119 18.96 -7.62 -8.15
N GLU A 120 19.67 -8.75 -8.24
CA GLU A 120 19.79 -9.70 -7.14
C GLU A 120 20.83 -9.20 -6.13
N VAL A 121 20.55 -9.34 -4.83
CA VAL A 121 21.44 -8.95 -3.73
C VAL A 121 21.65 -10.08 -2.75
N THR A 122 22.83 -10.09 -2.14
CA THR A 122 23.22 -11.11 -1.16
C THR A 122 22.66 -10.80 0.23
N ASP A 123 22.62 -11.82 1.09
CA ASP A 123 22.24 -11.69 2.51
C ASP A 123 22.99 -10.58 3.24
N LYS A 124 24.29 -10.42 2.98
CA LYS A 124 25.11 -9.41 3.64
C LYS A 124 24.74 -7.97 3.25
N GLN A 125 24.11 -7.79 2.10
CA GLN A 125 23.69 -6.47 1.61
C GLN A 125 22.30 -6.09 2.11
N ARG A 126 21.47 -7.08 2.48
CA ARG A 126 20.06 -6.87 2.85
C ARG A 126 19.79 -6.98 4.35
N TRP A 127 20.60 -7.76 5.07
CA TRP A 127 20.39 -8.04 6.49
C TRP A 127 21.45 -7.38 7.38
N LEU A 128 20.96 -6.75 8.45
CA LEU A 128 21.74 -6.30 9.58
C LEU A 128 21.40 -7.15 10.81
N LYS A 129 22.41 -7.60 11.56
CA LYS A 129 22.14 -8.24 12.85
C LYS A 129 21.55 -7.22 13.83
N ARG A 130 20.50 -7.58 14.55
CA ARG A 130 19.92 -6.79 15.63
C ARG A 130 21.03 -6.41 16.64
N PRO A 131 21.35 -5.12 16.79
CA PRO A 131 22.39 -4.69 17.72
C PRO A 131 21.85 -4.65 19.15
N ASP A 132 22.72 -4.89 20.13
CA ASP A 132 22.43 -4.63 21.53
C ASP A 132 22.24 -3.13 21.79
N PHE A 133 21.52 -2.79 22.85
CA PHE A 133 21.35 -1.40 23.26
C PHE A 133 22.69 -0.66 23.39
N GLY A 134 22.80 0.49 22.71
CA GLY A 134 24.02 1.32 22.71
C GLY A 134 25.18 0.76 21.86
N ARG A 135 25.03 -0.39 21.19
CA ARG A 135 26.04 -1.01 20.32
C ARG A 135 25.73 -0.86 18.83
N TRP A 136 25.03 0.20 18.47
CA TRP A 136 24.65 0.48 17.08
C TRP A 136 25.87 0.81 16.21
N PRO A 137 25.97 0.25 14.98
CA PRO A 137 26.92 0.74 13.98
C PRO A 137 26.60 2.19 13.61
N VAL A 138 27.60 3.08 13.67
CA VAL A 138 27.44 4.50 13.30
C VAL A 138 27.53 4.64 11.77
N PHE A 139 26.39 4.55 11.09
CA PHE A 139 26.29 4.55 9.63
C PHE A 139 26.70 5.88 8.99
N SER A 140 26.44 6.98 9.71
CA SER A 140 26.88 8.31 9.33
C SER A 140 28.40 8.42 9.14
N ARG A 141 29.20 7.50 9.72
CA ARG A 141 30.65 7.41 9.50
C ARG A 141 30.98 7.19 8.02
N GLU A 142 30.33 6.24 7.38
CA GLU A 142 30.60 5.91 5.98
C GLU A 142 30.08 7.01 5.05
N VAL A 143 28.88 7.54 5.35
CA VAL A 143 28.26 8.63 4.60
C VAL A 143 29.12 9.91 4.60
N HIS A 144 29.68 10.28 5.75
CA HIS A 144 30.53 11.47 5.87
C HIS A 144 32.03 11.18 5.67
N GLY A 145 32.41 9.94 5.32
CA GLY A 145 33.81 9.57 5.10
C GLY A 145 34.71 9.74 6.34
N LEU A 146 34.17 9.57 7.54
CA LEU A 146 34.94 9.70 8.79
C LEU A 146 35.93 8.54 8.93
N THR A 147 37.22 8.84 8.78
CA THR A 147 38.30 7.85 8.76
C THR A 147 38.70 7.38 10.17
N GLU A 148 38.59 8.24 11.18
CA GLU A 148 38.93 7.93 12.56
C GLU A 148 37.92 7.00 13.26
N PRO A 149 38.34 6.21 14.26
CA PRO A 149 37.43 5.38 15.05
C PRO A 149 36.40 6.23 15.81
N VAL A 150 35.11 6.02 15.52
CA VAL A 150 34.02 6.71 16.24
C VAL A 150 33.81 6.06 17.61
N THR A 151 33.91 6.86 18.67
CA THR A 151 33.56 6.43 20.03
C THR A 151 32.25 7.07 20.44
N VAL A 152 31.21 6.26 20.64
CA VAL A 152 29.92 6.72 21.17
C VAL A 152 30.00 6.73 22.70
N ARG A 153 29.55 7.83 23.32
CA ARG A 153 29.45 7.99 24.78
C ARG A 153 28.10 8.61 25.12
N GLU A 154 27.58 8.28 26.29
CA GLU A 154 26.39 8.95 26.82
C GLU A 154 26.68 10.45 26.99
N ALA A 155 25.74 11.31 26.56
CA ALA A 155 25.90 12.75 26.68
C ALA A 155 25.88 13.19 28.15
N ALA A 156 26.86 14.00 28.56
CA ALA A 156 26.88 14.58 29.89
C ALA A 156 25.71 15.56 30.06
N GLY A 157 24.87 15.34 31.08
CA GLY A 157 23.75 16.22 31.39
C GLY A 157 22.54 16.05 30.48
N ALA A 158 22.24 14.82 30.05
CA ALA A 158 20.98 14.48 29.37
C ALA A 158 19.82 15.21 30.05
N HIS A 159 19.23 16.19 29.34
CA HIS A 159 18.13 16.95 29.90
C HIS A 159 17.05 15.96 30.35
N GLN A 160 16.72 16.00 31.65
CA GLN A 160 15.49 15.44 32.16
C GLN A 160 14.37 16.24 31.49
N GLY A 161 14.03 15.85 30.26
CA GLY A 161 12.79 16.29 29.63
C GLY A 161 11.66 15.98 30.59
N SER A 162 10.80 16.97 30.80
CA SER A 162 9.59 16.93 31.62
C SER A 162 8.97 15.52 31.69
N ASP A 163 8.65 15.06 32.91
CA ASP A 163 7.89 13.83 33.19
C ASP A 163 6.46 13.83 32.59
N ALA A 164 6.04 14.94 31.97
CA ALA A 164 4.82 14.95 31.17
C ALA A 164 4.95 13.91 30.04
N GLU A 165 3.97 12.99 29.95
CA GLU A 165 3.84 12.14 28.78
C GLU A 165 3.81 13.04 27.54
N PRO A 166 4.76 12.90 26.60
CA PRO A 166 4.70 13.65 25.35
C PRO A 166 3.36 13.30 24.70
N ALA A 167 2.53 14.31 24.44
CA ALA A 167 1.22 14.14 23.83
C ALA A 167 1.29 13.36 22.50
N ASP A 168 2.45 13.39 21.83
CA ASP A 168 2.75 12.57 20.66
C ASP A 168 4.15 11.94 20.77
N ARG A 169 4.23 10.74 21.34
CA ARG A 169 5.40 9.87 21.14
C ARG A 169 5.43 9.47 19.66
N TRP A 170 6.62 9.48 19.03
CA TRP A 170 6.75 8.95 17.67
C TRP A 170 6.22 7.51 17.60
N ARG A 171 5.68 7.11 16.46
CA ARG A 171 5.13 5.77 16.22
C ARG A 171 5.80 5.14 15.01
N ALA A 172 5.95 3.83 15.02
CA ALA A 172 6.36 3.10 13.82
C ALA A 172 5.32 3.27 12.70
N PRO A 173 5.75 3.19 11.43
CA PRO A 173 4.85 3.19 10.28
C PRO A 173 3.81 2.08 10.39
N ARG A 174 2.57 2.35 9.99
CA ARG A 174 1.47 1.40 9.98
C ARG A 174 0.94 1.19 8.56
N PRO A 175 0.52 -0.05 8.21
CA PRO A 175 -0.23 -0.30 6.99
C PRO A 175 -1.44 0.63 6.85
N GLY A 176 -1.85 0.87 5.61
CA GLY A 176 -3.10 1.58 5.33
C GLY A 176 -4.30 0.91 5.98
N GLU A 177 -5.26 1.73 6.39
CA GLU A 177 -6.53 1.30 6.94
C GLU A 177 -7.61 1.26 5.84
N PRO A 178 -8.66 0.44 5.98
CA PRO A 178 -9.69 0.23 4.95
C PRO A 178 -10.44 1.49 4.51
N GLY A 179 -10.44 2.56 5.31
CA GLY A 179 -11.33 3.70 5.10
C GLY A 179 -12.80 3.33 5.32
N PRO A 180 -13.74 4.21 4.94
CA PRO A 180 -15.17 4.02 5.15
C PRO A 180 -15.81 3.13 4.05
N LEU A 181 -15.44 1.84 4.00
CA LEU A 181 -15.87 0.93 2.93
C LEU A 181 -17.39 0.72 2.87
N ASP A 182 -18.07 0.60 4.01
CA ASP A 182 -19.52 0.38 4.05
C ASP A 182 -20.28 1.62 3.55
N GLU A 183 -19.73 2.80 3.80
CA GLU A 183 -20.28 4.08 3.38
C GLU A 183 -20.27 4.26 1.87
N LEU A 184 -19.32 3.64 1.14
CA LEU A 184 -19.28 3.64 -0.33
C LEU A 184 -20.54 3.02 -0.95
N PHE A 185 -21.24 2.17 -0.20
CA PHE A 185 -22.45 1.48 -0.64
C PHE A 185 -23.73 2.01 0.04
N ARG A 186 -23.63 3.15 0.75
CA ARG A 186 -24.76 3.77 1.45
C ARG A 186 -25.19 5.06 0.74
N PRO A 187 -26.30 5.04 -0.03
CA PRO A 187 -26.82 6.22 -0.73
C PRO A 187 -27.01 7.43 0.20
N GLY A 188 -26.70 8.61 -0.32
CA GLY A 188 -26.77 9.87 0.41
C GLY A 188 -25.54 10.17 1.29
N THR A 189 -24.58 9.27 1.38
CA THR A 189 -23.33 9.53 2.12
C THR A 189 -22.49 10.59 1.38
N ARG A 190 -22.05 11.63 2.09
CA ARG A 190 -21.22 12.70 1.53
C ARG A 190 -19.74 12.38 1.73
N MET A 191 -18.98 12.49 0.64
CA MET A 191 -17.56 12.13 0.59
C MET A 191 -16.73 13.19 -0.13
N THR A 192 -15.41 13.15 0.05
CA THR A 192 -14.45 14.08 -0.56
C THR A 192 -13.16 13.34 -0.93
N THR A 193 -12.50 13.79 -1.99
CA THR A 193 -11.11 13.46 -2.31
C THR A 193 -10.26 14.73 -2.33
N SER A 194 -8.97 14.61 -2.64
CA SER A 194 -8.10 15.76 -2.91
C SER A 194 -8.44 16.52 -4.19
N TYR A 195 -9.19 15.90 -5.12
CA TYR A 195 -9.53 16.47 -6.42
C TYR A 195 -11.00 16.89 -6.51
N GLN A 196 -11.89 16.20 -5.80
CA GLN A 196 -13.31 16.47 -5.74
C GLN A 196 -13.71 16.81 -4.29
N PRO A 197 -14.01 18.09 -3.99
CA PRO A 197 -14.28 18.53 -2.62
C PRO A 197 -15.64 18.07 -2.09
N GLU A 198 -16.56 17.69 -2.97
CA GLU A 198 -17.88 17.19 -2.57
C GLU A 198 -18.41 16.18 -3.60
N MET A 199 -18.76 15.00 -3.09
CA MET A 199 -19.35 13.90 -3.83
C MET A 199 -20.43 13.27 -2.96
N THR A 200 -21.47 12.71 -3.59
CA THR A 200 -22.54 11.99 -2.87
C THR A 200 -22.65 10.58 -3.40
N VAL A 201 -22.62 9.60 -2.50
CA VAL A 201 -22.88 8.20 -2.83
C VAL A 201 -24.31 8.06 -3.35
N VAL A 202 -24.49 7.42 -4.50
CA VAL A 202 -25.80 7.12 -5.09
C VAL A 202 -26.13 5.64 -4.94
N GLU A 203 -27.29 5.21 -5.43
CA GLU A 203 -27.69 3.79 -5.37
C GLU A 203 -26.62 2.89 -6.02
N PRO A 204 -26.10 1.89 -5.30
CA PRO A 204 -25.21 0.88 -5.87
C PRO A 204 -25.91 0.12 -7.00
N VAL A 205 -25.15 -0.25 -8.01
CA VAL A 205 -25.66 -1.02 -9.15
C VAL A 205 -25.28 -2.48 -8.99
N ARG A 206 -26.26 -3.38 -9.19
CA ARG A 206 -26.02 -4.82 -9.21
C ARG A 206 -25.69 -5.28 -10.63
N SER A 207 -24.46 -5.71 -10.84
CA SER A 207 -23.89 -6.03 -12.17
C SER A 207 -23.82 -7.55 -12.39
N GLY A 208 -24.87 -8.26 -11.95
CA GLY A 208 -25.04 -9.71 -12.08
C GLY A 208 -24.50 -10.53 -10.89
N THR A 209 -24.08 -11.76 -11.17
CA THR A 209 -23.55 -12.73 -10.19
C THR A 209 -22.22 -13.40 -10.63
N LEU A 210 -21.46 -13.98 -9.71
CA LEU A 210 -20.26 -14.77 -10.00
C LEU A 210 -20.37 -16.15 -9.34
N ASN A 211 -20.27 -17.23 -10.12
CA ASN A 211 -20.23 -18.59 -9.61
C ASN A 211 -18.80 -19.04 -9.25
N VAL A 212 -18.59 -19.38 -7.97
CA VAL A 212 -17.31 -19.83 -7.38
C VAL A 212 -17.50 -21.22 -6.75
N PRO A 213 -17.64 -22.28 -7.57
CA PRO A 213 -17.93 -23.63 -7.07
C PRO A 213 -16.80 -24.24 -6.23
N SER A 214 -15.56 -23.74 -6.34
CA SER A 214 -14.44 -24.24 -5.53
C SER A 214 -14.42 -23.71 -4.10
N GLY A 215 -15.16 -22.63 -3.82
CA GLY A 215 -15.06 -21.88 -2.56
C GLY A 215 -13.75 -21.10 -2.41
N LEU A 216 -13.00 -20.88 -3.49
CA LEU A 216 -11.79 -20.07 -3.49
C LEU A 216 -11.92 -18.95 -4.53
N LEU A 217 -12.18 -17.74 -4.06
CA LEU A 217 -12.23 -16.54 -4.89
C LEU A 217 -10.80 -16.08 -5.19
N GLY A 218 -10.48 -15.92 -6.47
CA GLY A 218 -9.26 -15.29 -6.96
C GLY A 218 -9.51 -13.84 -7.36
N ILE A 219 -8.56 -12.96 -7.05
CA ILE A 219 -8.59 -11.55 -7.42
C ILE A 219 -7.24 -11.19 -8.03
N ASP A 220 -7.23 -10.82 -9.31
CA ASP A 220 -6.04 -10.33 -10.01
C ASP A 220 -6.38 -9.73 -11.38
N CYS A 221 -5.37 -9.27 -12.10
CA CYS A 221 -5.50 -8.90 -13.50
C CYS A 221 -5.56 -10.14 -14.40
N PRO A 222 -6.60 -10.30 -15.24
CA PRO A 222 -6.70 -11.43 -16.15
C PRO A 222 -5.71 -11.33 -17.34
N LEU A 223 -5.00 -10.21 -17.53
CA LEU A 223 -4.10 -10.00 -18.67
C LEU A 223 -2.64 -10.40 -18.42
N ASP A 224 -2.26 -10.71 -17.17
CA ASP A 224 -0.86 -10.87 -16.80
C ASP A 224 -0.28 -12.29 -16.99
N GLY A 225 -1.14 -13.27 -17.26
CA GLY A 225 -0.81 -14.68 -17.47
C GLY A 225 -0.29 -15.45 -16.24
N ARG A 226 -0.36 -14.91 -15.01
CA ARG A 226 0.32 -15.50 -13.83
C ARG A 226 -0.59 -16.23 -12.86
N GLY A 227 -1.90 -16.06 -12.95
CA GLY A 227 -2.85 -16.66 -12.00
C GLY A 227 -3.02 -15.80 -10.74
N PRO A 228 -4.08 -16.01 -9.95
CA PRO A 228 -4.48 -14.98 -9.02
C PRO A 228 -3.54 -14.92 -7.84
N ARG A 229 -2.90 -13.77 -7.67
CA ARG A 229 -2.04 -13.44 -6.53
C ARG A 229 -2.82 -13.43 -5.23
N LEU A 230 -4.01 -12.82 -5.24
CA LEU A 230 -4.87 -12.73 -4.06
C LEU A 230 -5.95 -13.82 -4.12
N THR A 231 -6.10 -14.56 -3.03
CA THR A 231 -7.17 -15.55 -2.89
C THR A 231 -7.88 -15.40 -1.56
N VAL A 232 -9.21 -15.56 -1.58
CA VAL A 232 -10.08 -15.47 -0.41
C VAL A 232 -10.97 -16.71 -0.36
N ALA A 233 -10.93 -17.43 0.75
CA ALA A 233 -11.84 -18.53 0.99
C ALA A 233 -13.26 -17.99 1.22
N VAL A 234 -14.20 -18.49 0.42
CA VAL A 234 -15.63 -18.20 0.53
C VAL A 234 -16.40 -19.53 0.54
N PRO A 235 -17.64 -19.59 1.03
CA PRO A 235 -18.46 -20.77 0.77
C PRO A 235 -18.54 -21.04 -0.75
N PRO A 236 -18.67 -22.30 -1.19
CA PRO A 236 -18.99 -22.56 -2.59
C PRO A 236 -20.37 -22.02 -2.94
N GLY A 237 -20.50 -21.27 -4.05
CA GLY A 237 -21.79 -20.73 -4.45
C GLY A 237 -21.74 -19.64 -5.52
N GLU A 238 -22.89 -19.03 -5.74
CA GLU A 238 -23.09 -17.93 -6.68
C GLU A 238 -23.35 -16.63 -5.92
N TYR A 239 -22.59 -15.58 -6.23
CA TYR A 239 -22.52 -14.36 -5.43
C TYR A 239 -22.87 -13.10 -6.23
N PRO A 240 -23.71 -12.19 -5.72
CA PRO A 240 -23.95 -10.90 -6.36
C PRO A 240 -22.68 -10.07 -6.53
N LEU A 241 -22.58 -9.38 -7.67
CA LEU A 241 -21.58 -8.35 -7.93
C LEU A 241 -22.25 -6.98 -7.88
N GLU A 242 -21.61 -6.03 -7.22
CA GLU A 242 -22.10 -4.67 -7.06
C GLU A 242 -21.04 -3.61 -7.36
N GLU A 243 -21.51 -2.44 -7.78
CA GLU A 243 -20.70 -1.26 -8.04
C GLU A 243 -21.13 -0.13 -7.10
N ALA A 244 -20.20 0.34 -6.27
CA ALA A 244 -20.37 1.56 -5.49
C ALA A 244 -20.19 2.78 -6.40
N ARG A 245 -21.14 3.71 -6.36
CA ARG A 245 -21.14 4.88 -7.23
C ARG A 245 -21.26 6.18 -6.48
N ILE A 246 -20.60 7.19 -7.01
CA ILE A 246 -20.63 8.56 -6.53
C ILE A 246 -21.11 9.48 -7.63
N SER A 247 -21.83 10.53 -7.25
CA SER A 247 -22.19 11.63 -8.13
C SER A 247 -21.53 12.93 -7.65
N PHE A 248 -20.99 13.69 -8.58
CA PHE A 248 -20.39 15.01 -8.33
C PHE A 248 -20.50 15.88 -9.58
N GLY A 249 -20.41 17.19 -9.38
CA GLY A 249 -20.37 18.17 -10.47
C GLY A 249 -19.08 18.98 -10.45
N TYR A 250 -18.63 19.41 -11.63
CA TYR A 250 -17.46 20.28 -11.77
C TYR A 250 -17.61 21.25 -12.95
N ASP A 251 -16.86 22.35 -12.90
CA ASP A 251 -16.73 23.28 -14.02
C ASP A 251 -15.74 22.72 -15.05
N CYS A 252 -16.25 22.25 -16.18
CA CYS A 252 -15.44 21.71 -17.26
C CYS A 252 -14.85 22.85 -18.08
N MET A 253 -13.58 23.17 -17.85
CA MET A 253 -12.87 24.25 -18.56
C MET A 253 -12.87 24.12 -20.09
N TYR A 254 -12.87 22.89 -20.62
CA TYR A 254 -12.90 22.65 -22.06
C TYR A 254 -14.28 22.94 -22.67
N ASP A 255 -15.35 22.50 -22.01
CA ASP A 255 -16.73 22.72 -22.45
C ASP A 255 -17.31 24.08 -21.97
N GLN A 256 -16.58 24.80 -21.11
CA GLN A 256 -17.00 26.06 -20.47
C GLN A 256 -18.38 25.98 -19.80
N ARG A 257 -18.67 24.85 -19.15
CA ARG A 257 -19.96 24.60 -18.50
C ARG A 257 -19.82 23.69 -17.28
N TRP A 258 -20.81 23.77 -16.41
CA TRP A 258 -21.01 22.78 -15.36
C TRP A 258 -21.36 21.41 -15.97
N VAL A 259 -20.70 20.37 -15.47
CA VAL A 259 -20.94 18.97 -15.86
C VAL A 259 -21.16 18.15 -14.60
N ASP A 260 -22.27 17.42 -14.57
CA ASP A 260 -22.53 16.38 -13.56
C ASP A 260 -22.00 15.03 -14.08
N ARG A 261 -21.34 14.29 -13.20
CA ARG A 261 -20.82 12.95 -13.46
C ARG A 261 -21.31 11.97 -12.40
N THR A 262 -21.37 10.71 -12.83
CA THR A 262 -21.49 9.56 -11.96
C THR A 262 -20.34 8.63 -12.30
N GLU A 263 -19.59 8.21 -11.28
CA GLU A 263 -18.41 7.36 -11.42
C GLU A 263 -18.48 6.21 -10.41
N THR A 264 -17.95 5.05 -10.80
CA THR A 264 -17.79 3.90 -9.91
C THR A 264 -16.50 4.06 -9.11
N THR A 265 -16.56 3.90 -7.79
CA THR A 265 -15.41 4.06 -6.87
C THR A 265 -14.91 2.73 -6.32
N ALA A 266 -15.78 1.71 -6.27
CA ALA A 266 -15.42 0.36 -5.86
C ALA A 266 -16.34 -0.68 -6.52
N VAL A 267 -15.84 -1.89 -6.66
CA VAL A 267 -16.64 -3.08 -7.00
C VAL A 267 -16.62 -4.06 -5.83
N ARG A 268 -17.72 -4.78 -5.63
CA ARG A 268 -17.89 -5.72 -4.50
C ARG A 268 -18.47 -7.04 -4.95
N LEU A 269 -17.92 -8.13 -4.43
CA LEU A 269 -18.58 -9.43 -4.37
C LEU A 269 -19.26 -9.58 -3.00
N CYS A 270 -20.57 -9.81 -3.01
CA CYS A 270 -21.37 -9.94 -1.79
C CYS A 270 -21.52 -11.41 -1.41
N VAL A 271 -20.94 -11.83 -0.28
CA VAL A 271 -21.05 -13.21 0.22
C VAL A 271 -22.26 -13.38 1.13
N SER A 272 -22.60 -12.34 1.88
CA SER A 272 -23.73 -12.28 2.80
C SER A 272 -24.32 -10.87 2.84
N GLU A 273 -25.61 -10.77 3.13
CA GLU A 273 -26.31 -9.50 3.39
C GLU A 273 -25.99 -8.92 4.78
N THR A 274 -25.30 -9.70 5.64
CA THR A 274 -24.85 -9.23 6.95
C THR A 274 -23.78 -8.14 6.78
N PRO A 275 -23.92 -6.97 7.44
CA PRO A 275 -22.89 -5.94 7.41
C PRO A 275 -21.54 -6.44 7.95
N ALA A 276 -20.44 -5.90 7.43
CA ALA A 276 -19.12 -6.18 7.97
C ALA A 276 -19.00 -5.60 9.38
N ALA A 277 -18.50 -6.41 10.31
CA ALA A 277 -18.10 -5.96 11.65
C ALA A 277 -16.71 -5.31 11.62
N TYR A 278 -15.83 -5.78 10.72
CA TYR A 278 -14.53 -5.19 10.45
C TYR A 278 -14.06 -5.55 9.04
N TRP A 279 -13.07 -4.79 8.56
CA TRP A 279 -12.43 -4.98 7.27
C TRP A 279 -10.94 -5.25 7.47
N GLU A 280 -10.41 -6.21 6.72
CA GLU A 280 -8.98 -6.50 6.68
C GLU A 280 -8.47 -6.46 5.24
N MET A 281 -7.20 -6.08 5.08
CA MET A 281 -6.54 -6.06 3.78
C MET A 281 -6.39 -7.50 3.28
N ALA A 282 -6.77 -7.77 2.03
CA ALA A 282 -6.46 -9.05 1.41
C ALA A 282 -4.94 -9.14 1.17
N MET A 283 -4.36 -10.28 1.55
CA MET A 283 -2.93 -10.53 1.45
C MET A 283 -2.67 -11.84 0.73
N ALA A 284 -1.64 -11.88 -0.10
CA ALA A 284 -1.14 -13.12 -0.67
C ALA A 284 -0.42 -13.94 0.43
N PRO A 285 -0.26 -15.27 0.27
CA PRO A 285 0.44 -16.10 1.25
C PRO A 285 1.88 -15.65 1.57
N GLU A 286 2.54 -14.99 0.61
CA GLU A 286 3.89 -14.44 0.76
C GLU A 286 3.95 -13.00 1.29
N ASP A 287 2.81 -12.33 1.44
CA ASP A 287 2.75 -10.95 1.93
C ASP A 287 3.03 -10.88 3.44
N ASP A 288 3.74 -9.83 3.86
CA ASP A 288 4.06 -9.58 5.27
C ASP A 288 3.74 -8.11 5.60
N PRO A 289 2.72 -7.82 6.43
CA PRO A 289 2.31 -6.45 6.72
C PRO A 289 3.41 -5.64 7.41
N ARG A 290 4.43 -6.27 8.00
CA ARG A 290 5.60 -5.59 8.58
C ARG A 290 6.45 -4.90 7.52
N LEU A 291 6.34 -5.31 6.25
CA LEU A 291 7.00 -4.68 5.11
C LEU A 291 6.29 -3.44 4.60
N LEU A 292 5.11 -3.08 5.11
CA LEU A 292 4.41 -1.88 4.68
C LEU A 292 4.92 -0.64 5.42
N GLY A 293 5.16 0.43 4.67
CA GLY A 293 5.37 1.79 5.16
C GLY A 293 4.06 2.41 5.69
N GLU A 294 4.14 3.68 6.08
CA GLU A 294 2.97 4.42 6.60
C GLU A 294 1.94 4.55 5.49
N GLY A 295 0.74 4.03 5.70
CA GLY A 295 -0.36 4.07 4.75
C GLY A 295 -0.17 3.19 3.51
N GLU A 296 0.93 2.44 3.41
CA GLU A 296 1.14 1.51 2.30
C GLU A 296 0.18 0.31 2.44
N VAL A 297 -0.27 -0.21 1.30
CA VAL A 297 -1.20 -1.34 1.20
C VAL A 297 -0.69 -2.33 0.16
N TYR A 298 -1.01 -3.61 0.35
CA TYR A 298 -0.89 -4.60 -0.70
C TYR A 298 -2.04 -4.47 -1.68
N CYS A 299 -1.72 -4.72 -2.95
CA CYS A 299 -2.64 -4.60 -4.07
C CYS A 299 -2.44 -5.78 -5.01
N PHE A 300 -3.43 -6.06 -5.86
CA PHE A 300 -3.15 -6.70 -7.14
C PHE A 300 -2.68 -5.64 -8.14
N SER A 301 -1.82 -6.02 -9.07
CA SER A 301 -1.33 -5.15 -10.12
C SER A 301 -2.20 -5.27 -11.37
N THR A 302 -2.35 -4.19 -12.11
CA THR A 302 -3.08 -4.20 -13.38
C THR A 302 -2.16 -4.03 -14.58
N ASP A 303 -2.53 -4.72 -15.65
CA ASP A 303 -2.20 -4.34 -17.02
C ASP A 303 -3.51 -3.95 -17.72
N GLY A 304 -3.45 -2.97 -18.62
CA GLY A 304 -4.62 -2.43 -19.33
C GLY A 304 -5.77 -2.00 -18.41
N ALA A 305 -5.46 -1.49 -17.22
CA ALA A 305 -6.41 -1.03 -16.21
C ALA A 305 -7.57 -2.01 -15.96
N THR A 306 -7.26 -3.31 -15.90
CA THR A 306 -8.26 -4.38 -15.74
C THR A 306 -7.98 -5.23 -14.51
N GLY A 307 -9.02 -5.51 -13.72
CA GLY A 307 -9.04 -6.50 -12.65
C GLY A 307 -10.13 -7.55 -12.88
N ALA A 308 -10.11 -8.64 -12.13
CA ALA A 308 -11.13 -9.67 -12.20
C ALA A 308 -11.37 -10.35 -10.86
N PHE A 309 -12.63 -10.75 -10.65
CA PHE A 309 -13.02 -11.76 -9.69
C PHE A 309 -13.22 -13.09 -10.42
N ALA A 310 -12.66 -14.19 -9.92
CA ALA A 310 -12.85 -15.49 -10.55
C ALA A 310 -12.79 -16.65 -9.56
N ASP A 311 -13.25 -17.84 -9.97
CA ASP A 311 -12.86 -19.06 -9.27
C ASP A 311 -11.36 -19.31 -9.43
N ALA A 312 -10.62 -19.26 -8.33
CA ALA A 312 -9.16 -19.37 -8.35
C ALA A 312 -8.66 -20.73 -8.86
N ARG A 313 -9.46 -21.81 -8.74
CA ARG A 313 -9.05 -23.14 -9.20
C ARG A 313 -9.11 -23.29 -10.72
N GLU A 314 -10.00 -22.53 -11.36
CA GLU A 314 -10.21 -22.57 -12.80
C GLU A 314 -9.59 -21.35 -13.52
N TRP A 315 -8.82 -20.53 -12.80
CA TRP A 315 -8.27 -19.27 -13.33
C TRP A 315 -7.61 -19.42 -14.69
N GLY A 316 -6.73 -20.42 -14.87
CA GLY A 316 -6.01 -20.61 -16.13
C GLY A 316 -6.93 -20.91 -17.31
N ALA A 317 -8.02 -21.65 -17.09
CA ALA A 317 -9.02 -21.91 -18.13
C ALA A 317 -9.86 -20.67 -18.42
N LEU A 318 -10.32 -19.99 -17.36
CA LEU A 318 -11.11 -18.76 -17.44
C LEU A 318 -10.35 -17.59 -18.10
N GLN A 319 -9.05 -17.49 -17.84
CA GLN A 319 -8.14 -16.54 -18.49
C GLN A 319 -7.99 -16.83 -19.98
N GLN A 320 -7.83 -18.09 -20.39
CA GLN A 320 -7.80 -18.44 -21.82
C GLN A 320 -9.11 -18.11 -22.52
N LEU A 321 -10.26 -18.28 -21.84
CA LEU A 321 -11.55 -17.83 -22.35
C LEU A 321 -11.56 -16.30 -22.49
N PHE A 322 -11.03 -15.58 -21.51
CA PHE A 322 -10.97 -14.13 -21.50
C PHE A 322 -10.11 -13.61 -22.67
N ASP A 323 -8.92 -14.16 -22.88
CA ASP A 323 -8.02 -13.77 -23.96
C ASP A 323 -8.67 -14.02 -25.34
N ARG A 324 -9.36 -15.15 -25.52
CA ARG A 324 -10.09 -15.43 -26.77
C ARG A 324 -11.25 -14.45 -26.99
N GLY A 325 -11.98 -14.08 -25.95
CA GLY A 325 -13.05 -13.09 -26.04
C GLY A 325 -12.53 -11.70 -26.40
N MET A 326 -11.51 -11.21 -25.68
CA MET A 326 -10.99 -9.85 -25.82
C MET A 326 -10.07 -9.65 -27.03
N GLU A 327 -9.11 -10.55 -27.24
CA GLU A 327 -8.10 -10.37 -28.30
C GLU A 327 -8.56 -10.95 -29.64
N ALA A 328 -9.19 -12.12 -29.62
CA ALA A 328 -9.60 -12.81 -30.84
C ALA A 328 -11.05 -12.47 -31.27
N GLY A 329 -11.81 -11.78 -30.42
CA GLY A 329 -13.21 -11.44 -30.69
C GLY A 329 -14.09 -12.67 -30.85
N ASP A 330 -13.76 -13.76 -30.15
CA ASP A 330 -14.51 -15.01 -30.17
C ASP A 330 -15.81 -14.84 -29.35
N PRO A 331 -17.00 -14.75 -30.00
CA PRO A 331 -18.25 -14.52 -29.29
C PRO A 331 -18.68 -15.72 -28.44
N ASP A 332 -18.08 -16.90 -28.65
CA ASP A 332 -18.37 -18.11 -27.88
C ASP A 332 -17.45 -18.24 -26.65
N ALA A 333 -16.45 -17.36 -26.50
CA ALA A 333 -15.46 -17.45 -25.43
C ALA A 333 -15.88 -16.68 -24.17
N GLY A 334 -16.75 -15.68 -24.29
CA GLY A 334 -17.21 -14.87 -23.18
C GLY A 334 -18.37 -13.97 -23.58
N ASP A 335 -19.05 -13.44 -22.58
CA ASP A 335 -20.10 -12.45 -22.76
C ASP A 335 -19.50 -11.04 -22.55
N PRO A 336 -19.28 -10.26 -23.62
CA PRO A 336 -18.75 -8.90 -23.55
C PRO A 336 -19.80 -7.87 -23.10
N ASP A 337 -21.06 -8.28 -22.95
CA ASP A 337 -22.13 -7.47 -22.36
C ASP A 337 -22.90 -8.31 -21.33
N PRO A 338 -22.27 -8.59 -20.16
CA PRO A 338 -22.87 -9.46 -19.15
C PRO A 338 -24.16 -8.91 -18.53
N SER A 339 -24.51 -7.67 -18.84
CA SER A 339 -25.74 -6.99 -18.42
C SER A 339 -26.89 -7.08 -19.44
N GLY A 340 -26.62 -7.55 -20.67
CA GLY A 340 -27.60 -7.71 -21.74
C GLY A 340 -28.08 -6.39 -22.34
N ALA A 341 -29.15 -6.40 -23.16
CA ALA A 341 -29.64 -5.22 -23.89
C ALA A 341 -30.07 -4.00 -23.02
N ASP A 342 -30.19 -4.19 -21.70
CA ASP A 342 -30.44 -3.15 -20.69
C ASP A 342 -29.14 -2.75 -19.94
N ALA A 343 -27.98 -2.99 -20.56
CA ALA A 343 -26.66 -2.70 -20.02
C ALA A 343 -26.56 -1.28 -19.49
N ASP A 344 -26.13 -1.16 -18.24
CA ASP A 344 -25.76 0.13 -17.71
C ASP A 344 -24.48 0.59 -18.43
N PRO A 345 -24.53 1.66 -19.25
CA PRO A 345 -23.37 2.13 -20.00
C PRO A 345 -22.23 2.64 -19.10
N LEU A 346 -22.47 2.75 -17.79
CA LEU A 346 -21.49 3.11 -16.78
C LEU A 346 -20.98 1.91 -15.97
N SER A 347 -21.41 0.69 -16.30
CA SER A 347 -20.90 -0.53 -15.67
C SER A 347 -19.40 -0.65 -15.86
N MET A 348 -18.67 -0.88 -14.77
CA MET A 348 -17.25 -1.19 -14.83
C MET A 348 -16.98 -2.64 -15.21
N PHE A 349 -17.96 -3.54 -15.12
CA PHE A 349 -17.81 -4.92 -15.57
C PHE A 349 -17.84 -5.00 -17.09
N LEU A 350 -16.78 -5.57 -17.66
CA LEU A 350 -16.48 -5.56 -19.10
C LEU A 350 -16.84 -6.87 -19.78
N MET A 351 -16.59 -7.98 -19.08
CA MET A 351 -16.72 -9.30 -19.67
C MET A 351 -16.87 -10.37 -18.61
N ARG A 352 -17.63 -11.42 -18.95
CA ARG A 352 -17.71 -12.64 -18.17
C ARG A 352 -17.30 -13.86 -18.98
N THR A 353 -16.59 -14.77 -18.35
CA THR A 353 -16.29 -16.08 -18.93
C THR A 353 -16.74 -17.18 -17.99
N ARG A 354 -17.12 -18.32 -18.58
CA ARG A 354 -17.61 -19.47 -17.83
C ARG A 354 -16.96 -20.74 -18.34
N GLU A 355 -16.33 -21.49 -17.44
CA GLU A 355 -15.77 -22.79 -17.77
C GLU A 355 -16.92 -23.83 -17.81
N PRO A 356 -17.19 -24.48 -18.96
CA PRO A 356 -18.39 -25.30 -19.12
C PRO A 356 -18.48 -26.54 -18.22
N ALA A 357 -17.36 -27.16 -17.84
CA ALA A 357 -17.37 -28.43 -17.10
C ALA A 357 -17.65 -28.25 -15.60
N SER A 358 -17.05 -27.22 -15.00
CA SER A 358 -17.15 -26.86 -13.58
C SER A 358 -18.27 -25.84 -13.34
N GLY A 359 -18.64 -25.08 -14.37
CA GLY A 359 -19.54 -23.93 -14.26
C GLY A 359 -18.90 -22.73 -13.57
N ALA A 360 -17.60 -22.77 -13.25
CA ALA A 360 -16.86 -21.67 -12.64
C ALA A 360 -16.84 -20.44 -13.56
N GLU A 361 -16.76 -19.26 -12.95
CA GLU A 361 -16.78 -18.00 -13.69
C GLU A 361 -15.62 -17.08 -13.36
N LEU A 362 -15.38 -16.17 -14.30
CA LEU A 362 -14.57 -14.96 -14.15
C LEU A 362 -15.40 -13.76 -14.58
N ALA A 363 -15.38 -12.70 -13.78
CA ALA A 363 -15.97 -11.41 -14.10
C ALA A 363 -14.87 -10.34 -14.07
N ALA A 364 -14.55 -9.81 -15.25
CA ALA A 364 -13.55 -8.77 -15.41
C ALA A 364 -14.19 -7.38 -15.30
N PHE A 365 -13.47 -6.45 -14.71
CA PHE A 365 -13.88 -5.06 -14.51
C PHE A 365 -12.73 -4.10 -14.77
N ALA A 366 -13.06 -2.89 -15.21
CA ALA A 366 -12.08 -1.81 -15.35
C ALA A 366 -11.72 -1.21 -13.99
N VAL A 367 -10.54 -0.62 -13.92
CA VAL A 367 -10.05 0.22 -12.83
C VAL A 367 -9.57 1.57 -13.38
N SER A 368 -9.33 2.55 -12.51
CA SER A 368 -8.99 3.92 -12.92
C SER A 368 -7.57 4.10 -13.47
N SER A 369 -6.68 3.10 -13.30
CA SER A 369 -5.28 3.23 -13.68
C SER A 369 -4.55 1.91 -13.92
N ASP A 370 -3.42 2.00 -14.63
CA ASP A 370 -2.37 0.98 -14.60
C ASP A 370 -1.56 1.16 -13.31
N GLY A 371 -1.80 0.29 -12.33
CA GLY A 371 -1.31 0.49 -10.98
C GLY A 371 -1.61 -0.68 -10.05
N GLY A 372 -1.58 -0.39 -8.75
CA GLY A 372 -1.96 -1.32 -7.70
C GLY A 372 -3.31 -0.93 -7.11
N HIS A 373 -4.28 -1.83 -7.14
CA HIS A 373 -5.60 -1.63 -6.54
C HIS A 373 -5.78 -2.47 -5.26
N PRO A 374 -6.11 -1.85 -4.11
CA PRO A 374 -6.23 -2.56 -2.86
C PRO A 374 -7.54 -3.37 -2.81
N VAL A 375 -7.48 -4.49 -2.10
CA VAL A 375 -8.60 -5.39 -1.90
C VAL A 375 -8.85 -5.53 -0.41
N TRP A 376 -10.11 -5.42 -0.01
CA TRP A 376 -10.54 -5.48 1.39
C TRP A 376 -11.56 -6.59 1.58
N VAL A 377 -11.36 -7.40 2.63
CA VAL A 377 -12.24 -8.50 2.99
C VAL A 377 -13.05 -8.08 4.22
N GLY A 378 -14.37 -8.00 4.05
CA GLY A 378 -15.31 -7.70 5.12
C GLY A 378 -15.64 -8.99 5.87
N ARG A 379 -15.57 -8.93 7.20
CA ARG A 379 -15.87 -10.07 8.08
C ARG A 379 -17.01 -9.78 9.03
N SER A 380 -17.82 -10.80 9.33
CA SER A 380 -18.82 -10.77 10.39
C SER A 380 -18.17 -10.71 11.77
N ALA A 381 -18.98 -10.53 12.81
CA ALA A 381 -18.49 -10.59 14.20
C ALA A 381 -17.91 -11.98 14.56
N ASP A 382 -18.35 -13.03 13.88
CA ASP A 382 -17.87 -14.41 14.06
C ASP A 382 -16.63 -14.71 13.18
N GLY A 383 -16.21 -13.77 12.33
CA GLY A 383 -15.05 -13.88 11.45
C GLY A 383 -15.34 -14.43 10.05
N ASP A 384 -16.60 -14.76 9.74
CA ASP A 384 -17.00 -15.24 8.41
C ASP A 384 -16.92 -14.12 7.36
N VAL A 385 -16.54 -14.47 6.13
CA VAL A 385 -16.50 -13.49 5.02
C VAL A 385 -17.92 -13.08 4.66
N VAL A 386 -18.18 -11.76 4.64
CA VAL A 386 -19.46 -11.18 4.21
C VAL A 386 -19.37 -10.46 2.88
N GLY A 387 -18.18 -9.98 2.49
CA GLY A 387 -17.96 -9.37 1.19
C GLY A 387 -16.49 -9.12 0.89
N VAL A 388 -16.19 -8.95 -0.39
CA VAL A 388 -14.84 -8.61 -0.88
C VAL A 388 -14.96 -7.37 -1.76
N VAL A 389 -14.23 -6.31 -1.41
CA VAL A 389 -14.27 -5.01 -2.10
C VAL A 389 -12.94 -4.74 -2.76
N VAL A 390 -12.98 -4.33 -4.03
CA VAL A 390 -11.85 -3.78 -4.77
C VAL A 390 -12.11 -2.29 -4.97
N LEU A 391 -11.16 -1.46 -4.54
CA LEU A 391 -11.21 -0.04 -4.86
C LEU A 391 -10.75 0.15 -6.30
N VAL A 392 -11.64 0.64 -7.15
CA VAL A 392 -11.29 0.92 -8.56
C VAL A 392 -10.57 2.25 -8.71
N ASP A 393 -10.62 3.10 -7.68
CA ASP A 393 -9.87 4.35 -7.57
C ASP A 393 -9.37 4.58 -6.13
N GLY A 394 -8.78 5.74 -5.83
CA GLY A 394 -8.37 6.10 -4.47
C GLY A 394 -9.52 6.11 -3.46
N MET A 395 -9.24 5.73 -2.21
CA MET A 395 -10.23 5.74 -1.11
C MET A 395 -10.67 7.17 -0.77
N PRO A 396 -11.97 7.52 -0.91
CA PRO A 396 -12.47 8.83 -0.50
C PRO A 396 -12.61 8.92 1.03
N ALA A 397 -12.57 10.15 1.53
CA ALA A 397 -12.83 10.45 2.95
C ALA A 397 -14.29 10.90 3.15
N LEU A 398 -14.80 10.70 4.37
CA LEU A 398 -16.09 11.28 4.76
C LEU A 398 -15.99 12.80 4.90
N VAL A 399 -17.02 13.50 4.42
CA VAL A 399 -17.18 14.93 4.73
C VAL A 399 -17.58 15.03 6.20
N ALA A 400 -16.76 15.73 6.99
CA ALA A 400 -17.10 16.00 8.39
C ALA A 400 -18.46 16.76 8.46
N PRO A 401 -19.32 16.41 9.44
CA PRO A 401 -20.65 16.99 9.55
C PRO A 401 -20.67 18.50 9.75
#